data_AF-A0A846DH21-F1
#
_entry.id   AF-A0A846DH21-F1
#
_cell.length_a   1.000
_cell.length_b   1.000
_cell.length_c   1.000
_cell.angle_alpha   90.00
_cell.angle_beta   90.00
_cell.angle_gamma   90.00
#
_symmetry.space_group_name_H-M   'P 1'
#
loop_
_entity.id
_entity.type
_entity.pdbx_description
1 polymer ?
#
loop_
_entity_poly.entity_id
_entity_poly.type
_entity_poly.pdbx_seq_one_letter_code
_entity_poly.pdbx_strand_id
1 'polypeptide(L)'
;MTKIEIFKSQLYPTGHQMHVAYTNNVLIKAEILRKLDTIFDDRFAITGGEDSHLFMRLYKSGYKLVWAHEAIVHESIPKSRTNAQWILRRGYHSYSTHSLIEKELYPSIKVQAIRIVKGFGRIIMGIFLVIPSLVQGKHAVINALLNIYRGVGTFAGLLGMHHQEYQTVDEV
;
A
#
# COMPACT_ATOMS: atom_id res chain seq x y z
N MET A 1 -22.84 13.51 -2.80
CA MET A 1 -21.82 12.47 -3.06
C MET A 1 -21.58 11.69 -1.80
N THR A 2 -22.01 10.42 -1.75
CA THR A 2 -21.81 9.55 -0.60
C THR A 2 -20.31 9.23 -0.47
N LYS A 3 -19.62 9.79 0.54
CA LYS A 3 -18.24 9.43 0.86
C LYS A 3 -18.22 7.94 1.23
N ILE A 4 -17.77 7.09 0.31
CA ILE A 4 -17.52 5.69 0.61
C ILE A 4 -16.41 5.66 1.68
N GLU A 5 -16.72 5.16 2.88
CA GLU A 5 -15.78 5.19 4.02
C GLU A 5 -14.44 4.51 3.74
N ILE A 6 -14.41 3.61 2.76
CA ILE A 6 -13.21 2.89 2.30
C ILE A 6 -12.13 3.83 1.77
N PHE A 7 -12.49 5.03 1.29
CA PHE A 7 -11.53 6.03 0.78
C PHE A 7 -11.16 7.12 1.80
N LYS A 8 -11.49 6.96 3.09
CA LYS A 8 -11.01 7.88 4.13
C LYS A 8 -9.52 7.65 4.37
N SER A 9 -8.71 8.65 4.05
CA SER A 9 -7.27 8.65 4.37
C SER A 9 -7.03 8.85 5.86
N GLN A 10 -5.98 8.23 6.38
CA GLN A 10 -5.50 8.48 7.73
C GLN A 10 -4.83 9.86 7.79
N LEU A 11 -5.06 10.60 8.87
CA LEU A 11 -4.49 11.93 9.09
C LEU A 11 -3.53 11.89 10.28
N TYR A 12 -2.42 12.60 10.15
CA TYR A 12 -1.41 12.77 11.18
C TYR A 12 -1.13 14.26 11.42
N PRO A 13 -0.62 14.65 12.61
CA PRO A 13 -0.16 16.01 12.85
C PRO A 13 1.13 16.30 12.06
N THR A 14 1.39 17.58 11.79
CA THR A 14 2.61 18.03 11.12
C THR A 14 3.85 17.63 11.91
N GLY A 15 4.86 17.12 11.21
CA GLY A 15 6.08 16.59 11.79
C GLY A 15 6.00 15.11 12.21
N HIS A 16 4.85 14.45 12.11
CA HIS A 16 4.76 13.01 12.39
C HIS A 16 5.71 12.22 11.49
N GLN A 17 6.56 11.39 12.09
CA GLN A 17 7.57 10.63 11.36
C GLN A 17 6.93 9.45 10.63
N MET A 18 7.20 9.38 9.33
CA MET A 18 6.75 8.31 8.45
C MET A 18 7.91 7.37 8.13
N HIS A 19 7.58 6.13 7.81
CA HIS A 19 8.54 5.12 7.32
C HIS A 19 8.39 4.85 5.81
N VAL A 20 7.35 5.42 5.19
CA VAL A 20 7.03 5.33 3.76
C VAL A 20 6.21 6.56 3.36
N ALA A 21 6.31 6.97 2.10
CA ALA A 21 5.52 8.04 1.49
C ALA A 21 5.16 7.66 0.03
N TYR A 22 4.40 8.51 -0.66
CA TYR A 22 3.93 8.31 -2.03
C TYR A 22 4.15 9.57 -2.86
N THR A 23 4.41 9.48 -4.17
CA THR A 23 4.85 10.65 -4.96
C THR A 23 3.74 11.66 -5.27
N ASN A 24 2.47 11.29 -5.05
CA ASN A 24 1.32 12.15 -5.36
C ASN A 24 1.34 13.52 -4.64
N ASN A 25 1.86 13.57 -3.41
CA ASN A 25 1.89 14.79 -2.60
C ASN A 25 3.10 14.82 -1.66
N VAL A 26 4.29 14.98 -2.25
CA VAL A 26 5.56 15.04 -1.52
C VAL A 26 6.43 16.17 -2.05
N LEU A 27 7.06 16.89 -1.12
CA LEU A 27 8.19 17.76 -1.40
C LEU A 27 9.48 17.09 -0.91
N ILE A 28 10.48 16.97 -1.78
CA ILE A 28 11.78 16.39 -1.47
C ILE A 28 12.90 17.34 -1.90
N LYS A 29 13.97 17.40 -1.09
CA LYS A 29 15.17 18.16 -1.47
C LYS A 29 15.84 17.51 -2.68
N ALA A 30 15.99 18.24 -3.77
CA ALA A 30 16.58 17.73 -5.00
C ALA A 30 18.01 17.17 -4.83
N GLU A 31 18.78 17.69 -3.87
CA GLU A 31 20.12 17.17 -3.54
C GLU A 31 20.11 15.72 -3.06
N ILE A 32 19.01 15.25 -2.45
CA ILE A 32 18.87 13.86 -1.99
C ILE A 32 18.74 12.95 -3.21
N LEU A 33 17.90 13.32 -4.16
CA LEU A 33 17.67 12.55 -5.38
C LEU A 33 18.93 12.48 -6.26
N ARG A 34 19.67 13.58 -6.38
CA ARG A 34 20.93 13.64 -7.14
C ARG A 34 22.05 12.75 -6.59
N LYS A 35 21.94 12.29 -5.34
CA LYS A 35 22.90 11.37 -4.71
C LYS A 35 22.53 9.90 -4.86
N LEU A 36 21.36 9.59 -5.43
CA LEU A 36 20.94 8.21 -5.65
C LEU A 36 21.42 7.73 -7.02
N ASP A 37 22.04 6.55 -7.07
CA ASP A 37 22.41 5.89 -8.33
C ASP A 37 21.16 5.52 -9.16
N THR A 38 20.05 5.25 -8.47
CA THR A 38 18.78 4.89 -9.08
C THR A 38 17.64 5.44 -8.24
N ILE A 39 16.80 6.28 -8.85
CA ILE A 39 15.61 6.86 -8.23
C ILE A 39 14.49 5.81 -8.23
N PHE A 40 13.98 5.49 -9.41
CA PHE A 40 12.99 4.44 -9.62
C PHE A 40 13.63 3.22 -10.27
N ASP A 41 13.20 2.05 -9.85
CA ASP A 41 13.70 0.77 -10.32
C ASP A 41 12.69 0.20 -11.33
N ASP A 42 13.14 -0.02 -12.56
CA ASP A 42 12.31 -0.43 -13.71
C ASP A 42 11.52 -1.72 -13.45
N ARG A 43 11.95 -2.55 -12.49
CA ARG A 43 11.18 -3.73 -12.03
C ARG A 43 9.77 -3.36 -11.57
N PHE A 44 9.58 -2.14 -11.05
CA PHE A 44 8.30 -1.65 -10.55
C PHE A 44 7.46 -0.90 -11.60
N ALA A 45 7.98 -0.64 -12.81
CA ALA A 45 7.29 0.16 -13.82
C ALA A 45 5.92 -0.42 -14.21
N ILE A 46 5.78 -1.76 -14.20
CA ILE A 46 4.55 -2.45 -14.62
C ILE A 46 3.78 -3.02 -13.42
N THR A 47 4.49 -3.36 -12.34
CA THR A 47 3.88 -3.96 -11.13
C THR A 47 3.38 -2.92 -10.15
N GLY A 48 3.86 -1.67 -10.24
CA GLY A 48 3.67 -0.64 -9.24
C GLY A 48 4.54 -0.83 -8.00
N GLY A 49 4.65 0.22 -7.19
CA GLY A 49 5.39 0.21 -5.92
C GLY A 49 6.69 1.01 -5.91
N GLU A 50 7.06 1.63 -7.04
CA GLU A 50 8.29 2.40 -7.18
C GLU A 50 8.42 3.50 -6.13
N ASP A 51 7.32 4.21 -5.85
CA ASP A 51 7.20 5.20 -4.78
C ASP A 51 7.59 4.61 -3.42
N SER A 52 6.88 3.56 -3.02
CA SER A 52 7.08 2.89 -1.73
C SER A 52 8.53 2.40 -1.61
N HIS A 53 9.08 1.84 -2.68
CA HIS A 53 10.46 1.38 -2.73
C HIS A 53 11.46 2.52 -2.54
N LEU A 54 11.30 3.63 -3.28
CA LEU A 54 12.13 4.83 -3.14
C LEU A 54 12.11 5.37 -1.71
N PHE A 55 10.92 5.58 -1.14
CA PHE A 55 10.78 6.18 0.18
C PHE A 55 11.21 5.26 1.32
N MET A 56 10.97 3.95 1.21
CA MET A 56 11.50 2.98 2.18
C MET A 56 13.03 2.87 2.09
N ARG A 57 13.64 2.97 0.90
CA ARG A 57 15.10 3.07 0.75
C ARG A 57 15.65 4.33 1.42
N LEU A 58 15.05 5.49 1.15
CA LEU A 58 15.45 6.75 1.78
C LEU A 58 15.35 6.68 3.31
N TYR A 59 14.24 6.15 3.83
CA TYR A 59 14.06 5.94 5.26
C TYR A 59 15.14 5.00 5.84
N LYS A 60 15.41 3.88 5.18
CA LYS A 60 16.46 2.93 5.56
C LYS A 60 17.86 3.57 5.54
N SER A 61 18.12 4.49 4.61
CA SER A 61 19.36 5.29 4.54
C SER A 61 19.45 6.41 5.59
N GLY A 62 18.48 6.52 6.50
CA GLY A 62 18.50 7.47 7.61
C GLY A 62 17.88 8.83 7.29
N TYR A 63 17.30 9.02 6.11
CA TYR A 63 16.56 10.25 5.81
C TYR A 63 15.24 10.28 6.60
N LYS A 64 14.87 11.48 7.04
CA LYS A 64 13.61 11.71 7.75
C LYS A 64 12.50 11.97 6.76
N LEU A 65 11.42 11.20 6.88
CA LEU A 65 10.16 11.42 6.17
C LEU A 65 9.17 11.95 7.20
N VAL A 66 8.52 13.07 6.90
CA VAL A 66 7.59 13.73 7.83
C VAL A 66 6.28 14.06 7.14
N TRP A 67 5.18 13.91 7.87
CA TRP A 67 3.86 14.34 7.43
C TRP A 67 3.70 15.86 7.57
N ALA A 68 3.03 16.50 6.62
CA ALA A 68 2.60 17.89 6.70
C ALA A 68 1.07 17.93 6.63
N HIS A 69 0.41 18.25 7.75
CA HIS A 69 -1.05 18.21 7.87
C HIS A 69 -1.75 19.18 6.93
N GLU A 70 -1.11 20.32 6.67
CA GLU A 70 -1.63 21.41 5.87
C GLU A 70 -1.41 21.19 4.37
N ALA A 71 -0.57 20.23 3.98
CA ALA A 71 -0.29 19.90 2.58
C ALA A 71 -1.41 19.02 2.02
N ILE A 72 -2.53 19.64 1.63
CA ILE A 72 -3.72 18.94 1.12
C ILE A 72 -3.64 18.77 -0.39
N VAL A 73 -3.92 17.55 -0.87
CA VAL A 73 -4.09 17.23 -2.29
C VAL A 73 -5.50 16.70 -2.55
N HIS A 74 -6.05 17.02 -3.72
CA HIS A 74 -7.34 16.52 -4.18
C HIS A 74 -7.13 15.60 -5.38
N GLU A 75 -7.58 14.35 -5.26
CA GLU A 75 -7.52 13.36 -6.33
C GLU A 75 -8.92 12.94 -6.76
N SER A 76 -9.10 12.79 -8.07
CA SER A 76 -10.32 12.20 -8.64
C SER A 76 -10.13 10.69 -8.79
N ILE A 77 -11.07 9.91 -8.26
CA ILE A 77 -11.07 8.46 -8.40
C ILE A 77 -12.05 8.10 -9.54
N PRO A 78 -11.58 7.51 -10.65
CA PRO A 78 -12.46 7.14 -11.76
C PRO A 78 -13.44 6.04 -11.33
N LYS A 79 -14.62 6.00 -11.96
CA LYS A 79 -15.69 5.03 -11.63
C LYS A 79 -15.22 3.57 -11.77
N SER A 80 -14.29 3.28 -12.68
CA SER A 80 -13.68 1.95 -12.84
C SER A 80 -12.93 1.48 -11.58
N ARG A 81 -12.53 2.41 -10.69
CA ARG A 81 -11.81 2.14 -9.44
C ARG A 81 -12.68 2.22 -8.19
N THR A 82 -13.98 2.46 -8.32
CA THR A 82 -14.90 2.58 -7.17
C THR A 82 -15.77 1.33 -6.94
N ASN A 83 -15.41 0.18 -7.51
CA ASN A 83 -16.13 -1.08 -7.34
C ASN A 83 -15.38 -2.07 -6.43
N ALA A 84 -16.12 -3.04 -5.88
CA ALA A 84 -15.58 -4.01 -4.92
C ALA A 84 -14.43 -4.85 -5.51
N GLN A 85 -14.54 -5.28 -6.77
CA GLN A 85 -13.50 -6.08 -7.42
C GLN A 85 -12.18 -5.32 -7.49
N TRP A 86 -12.22 -4.05 -7.90
CA TRP A 86 -11.04 -3.19 -7.94
C TRP A 86 -10.45 -2.97 -6.54
N ILE A 87 -11.28 -2.67 -5.54
CA ILE A 87 -10.84 -2.44 -4.16
C ILE A 87 -10.10 -3.67 -3.59
N LEU A 88 -10.67 -4.86 -3.79
CA LEU A 88 -10.07 -6.11 -3.31
C LEU A 88 -8.76 -6.42 -4.03
N ARG A 89 -8.75 -6.30 -5.37
CA ARG A 89 -7.54 -6.50 -6.20
C ARG A 89 -6.44 -5.51 -5.80
N ARG A 90 -6.77 -4.24 -5.62
CA ARG A 90 -5.83 -3.20 -5.18
C ARG A 90 -5.25 -3.53 -3.80
N GLY A 91 -6.09 -3.98 -2.87
CA GLY A 91 -5.67 -4.38 -1.52
C GLY A 91 -4.69 -5.55 -1.53
N TYR A 92 -4.92 -6.55 -2.39
CA TYR A 92 -3.98 -7.64 -2.62
C TYR A 92 -2.64 -7.13 -3.17
N HIS A 93 -2.66 -6.35 -4.26
CA HIS A 93 -1.43 -5.85 -4.89
C HIS A 93 -0.61 -4.97 -3.97
N SER A 94 -1.25 -4.02 -3.27
CA SER A 94 -0.56 -3.13 -2.34
C SER A 94 0.17 -3.90 -1.24
N TYR A 95 -0.42 -4.98 -0.71
CA TYR A 95 0.23 -5.79 0.32
C TYR A 95 1.27 -6.77 -0.23
N SER A 96 1.09 -7.26 -1.47
CA SER A 96 2.12 -8.03 -2.16
C SER A 96 3.36 -7.20 -2.39
N THR A 97 3.22 -6.06 -3.05
CA THR A 97 4.29 -5.13 -3.35
C THR A 97 4.99 -4.64 -2.08
N HIS A 98 4.24 -4.24 -1.05
CA HIS A 98 4.84 -3.81 0.21
C HIS A 98 5.63 -4.92 0.92
N SER A 99 5.12 -6.16 0.91
CA SER A 99 5.81 -7.28 1.57
C SER A 99 7.06 -7.72 0.81
N LEU A 100 7.03 -7.64 -0.52
CA LEU A 100 8.21 -7.84 -1.36
C LEU A 100 9.29 -6.79 -1.06
N ILE A 101 8.93 -5.51 -1.10
CA ILE A 101 9.86 -4.40 -0.82
C ILE A 101 10.43 -4.52 0.60
N GLU A 102 9.60 -4.82 1.60
CA GLU A 102 10.06 -5.02 2.97
C GLU A 102 11.04 -6.19 3.08
N LYS A 103 10.77 -7.32 2.39
CA LYS A 103 11.67 -8.47 2.35
C LYS A 103 13.02 -8.12 1.71
N GLU A 104 13.02 -7.38 0.60
CA GLU A 104 14.25 -6.94 -0.07
C GLU A 104 15.06 -5.98 0.81
N LEU A 105 14.40 -5.01 1.44
CA LEU A 105 15.08 -3.98 2.24
C LEU A 105 15.47 -4.45 3.64
N TYR A 106 14.70 -5.37 4.23
CA TYR A 106 14.87 -5.86 5.59
C TYR A 106 14.87 -7.41 5.62
N PRO A 107 15.95 -8.07 5.14
CA PRO A 107 15.99 -9.52 4.99
C PRO A 107 16.03 -10.29 6.33
N SER A 108 15.97 -9.61 7.47
CA SER A 108 15.97 -10.24 8.80
C SER A 108 14.84 -11.25 8.94
N ILE A 109 15.17 -12.47 9.39
CA ILE A 109 14.21 -13.54 9.69
C ILE A 109 13.12 -13.05 10.64
N LYS A 110 13.49 -12.22 11.63
CA LYS A 110 12.53 -11.64 12.59
C LYS A 110 11.48 -10.75 11.89
N VAL A 111 11.91 -9.89 10.97
CA VAL A 111 11.00 -9.00 10.23
C VAL A 111 10.05 -9.82 9.36
N GLN A 112 10.60 -10.81 8.64
CA GLN A 112 9.81 -11.72 7.80
C GLN A 112 8.80 -12.55 8.63
N ALA A 113 9.20 -13.06 9.79
CA ALA A 113 8.31 -13.79 10.69
C ALA A 113 7.16 -12.91 11.21
N ILE A 114 7.45 -11.65 11.60
CA ILE A 114 6.42 -10.69 12.00
C ILE A 114 5.45 -10.42 10.84
N ARG A 115 5.96 -10.28 9.60
CA ARG A 115 5.13 -10.08 8.41
C ARG A 115 4.22 -11.27 8.14
N ILE A 116 4.73 -12.50 8.27
CA ILE A 116 3.96 -13.75 8.16
C ILE A 116 2.83 -13.79 9.20
N VAL A 117 3.14 -13.51 10.47
CA VAL A 117 2.13 -13.48 11.55
C VAL A 117 1.05 -12.44 11.26
N LYS A 118 1.43 -11.23 10.81
CA LYS A 118 0.48 -10.19 10.39
C LYS A 118 -0.39 -10.65 9.22
N GLY A 119 0.19 -11.34 8.24
CA GLY A 119 -0.52 -11.91 7.09
C GLY A 119 -1.60 -12.90 7.53
N PHE A 120 -1.24 -13.88 8.37
CA PHE A 120 -2.19 -14.82 8.94
C PHE A 120 -3.26 -14.13 9.78
N GLY A 121 -2.87 -13.21 10.67
CA GLY A 121 -3.80 -12.46 11.51
C GLY A 121 -4.87 -11.72 10.70
N ARG A 122 -4.50 -11.14 9.55
CA ARG A 122 -5.46 -10.52 8.62
C ARG A 122 -6.41 -11.51 7.98
N ILE A 123 -5.94 -12.67 7.53
CA ILE A 123 -6.80 -13.71 6.95
C ILE A 123 -7.80 -14.20 7.99
N ILE A 124 -7.32 -14.55 9.18
CA ILE A 124 -8.14 -15.05 10.29
C ILE A 124 -9.21 -14.01 10.66
N MET A 125 -8.80 -12.76 10.87
CA MET A 125 -9.73 -11.65 11.14
C MET A 125 -10.77 -11.50 10.03
N GLY A 126 -10.35 -11.55 8.76
CA GLY A 126 -11.25 -11.48 7.62
C GLY A 126 -12.29 -12.58 7.64
N ILE A 127 -11.88 -13.85 7.83
CA ILE A 127 -12.78 -15.01 7.91
C ILE A 127 -13.83 -14.85 9.02
N PHE A 128 -13.40 -14.46 10.22
CA PHE A 128 -14.32 -14.25 11.35
C PHE A 128 -15.29 -13.09 11.11
N LEU A 129 -14.90 -12.08 10.34
CA LEU A 129 -15.75 -10.93 10.04
C LEU A 129 -16.72 -11.16 8.88
N VAL A 130 -16.51 -12.16 8.00
CA VAL A 130 -17.37 -12.37 6.82
C VAL A 130 -18.83 -12.60 7.23
N ILE A 131 -19.11 -13.56 8.13
CA ILE A 131 -20.49 -13.88 8.54
C ILE A 131 -21.19 -12.69 9.22
N PRO A 132 -20.64 -12.06 10.27
CA PRO A 132 -21.30 -10.92 10.91
C PRO A 132 -21.37 -9.68 9.99
N SER A 133 -20.51 -9.57 8.98
CA SER A 133 -20.58 -8.45 8.03
C SER A 133 -21.80 -8.51 7.11
N LEU A 134 -22.40 -9.69 6.89
CA LEU A 134 -23.58 -9.84 6.04
C LEU A 134 -24.77 -9.04 6.56
N VAL A 135 -24.91 -8.91 7.89
CA VAL A 135 -25.99 -8.13 8.52
C VAL A 135 -25.67 -6.63 8.61
N GLN A 136 -24.41 -6.23 8.44
CA GLN A 136 -23.93 -4.84 8.53
C GLN A 136 -23.89 -4.13 7.15
N GLY A 137 -24.13 -4.88 6.08
CA GLY A 137 -24.23 -4.36 4.71
C GLY A 137 -22.93 -4.43 3.90
N LYS A 138 -23.01 -3.95 2.65
CA LYS A 138 -21.97 -4.16 1.63
C LYS A 138 -20.57 -3.66 2.01
N HIS A 139 -20.47 -2.51 2.68
CA HIS A 139 -19.18 -1.95 3.09
C HIS A 139 -18.45 -2.84 4.09
N ALA A 140 -19.17 -3.44 5.05
CA ALA A 140 -18.59 -4.36 6.02
C ALA A 140 -18.09 -5.64 5.34
N VAL A 141 -18.86 -6.20 4.40
CA VAL A 141 -18.46 -7.39 3.62
C VAL A 141 -17.19 -7.11 2.82
N ILE A 142 -17.12 -5.95 2.14
CA ILE A 142 -15.92 -5.56 1.40
C ILE A 142 -14.71 -5.44 2.34
N ASN A 143 -14.87 -4.85 3.53
CA ASN A 143 -13.78 -4.73 4.50
C ASN A 143 -13.31 -6.07 5.07
N ALA A 144 -14.24 -7.01 5.32
CA ALA A 144 -13.90 -8.37 5.74
C ALA A 144 -13.09 -9.11 4.66
N LEU A 145 -13.58 -9.10 3.42
CA LEU A 145 -12.87 -9.67 2.27
C LEU A 145 -11.52 -8.98 2.02
N LEU A 146 -11.45 -7.66 2.19
CA LEU A 146 -10.24 -6.88 2.01
C LEU A 146 -9.14 -7.31 2.99
N ASN A 147 -9.48 -7.68 4.23
CA ASN A 147 -8.51 -8.25 5.15
C ASN A 147 -7.94 -9.59 4.65
N ILE A 148 -8.77 -10.46 4.08
CA ILE A 148 -8.33 -11.71 3.46
C ILE A 148 -7.39 -11.40 2.28
N TYR A 149 -7.80 -10.55 1.35
CA TYR A 149 -7.00 -10.19 0.16
C TYR A 149 -5.65 -9.57 0.53
N ARG A 150 -5.60 -8.69 1.54
CA ARG A 150 -4.35 -8.13 2.06
C ARG A 150 -3.44 -9.18 2.68
N GLY A 151 -4.02 -10.15 3.40
CA GLY A 151 -3.28 -11.28 3.96
C GLY A 151 -2.71 -12.18 2.88
N VAL A 152 -3.51 -12.59 1.89
CA VAL A 152 -3.04 -13.39 0.74
C VAL A 152 -1.98 -12.62 -0.06
N GLY A 153 -2.19 -11.31 -0.29
CA GLY A 153 -1.22 -10.43 -0.92
C GLY A 153 0.12 -10.43 -0.19
N THR A 154 0.09 -10.36 1.14
CA THR A 154 1.31 -10.44 1.97
C THR A 154 2.15 -11.68 1.64
N PHE A 155 1.52 -12.86 1.56
CA PHE A 155 2.21 -14.10 1.20
C PHE A 155 2.69 -14.12 -0.24
N ALA A 156 1.92 -13.56 -1.17
CA ALA A 156 2.33 -13.43 -2.56
C ALA A 156 3.63 -12.62 -2.69
N GLY A 157 3.74 -11.50 -1.99
CA GLY A 157 4.95 -10.69 -1.95
C GLY A 157 6.14 -11.41 -1.33
N LEU A 158 5.93 -12.13 -0.22
CA LEU A 158 6.98 -12.92 0.42
C LEU A 158 7.49 -14.06 -0.48
N LEU A 159 6.64 -14.62 -1.33
CA LEU A 159 6.98 -15.64 -2.32
C LEU A 159 7.55 -15.06 -3.62
N GLY A 160 7.60 -13.74 -3.78
CA GLY A 160 8.09 -13.09 -5.01
C GLY A 160 7.12 -13.21 -6.20
N MET A 161 5.83 -13.45 -5.94
CA MET A 161 4.83 -13.50 -7.01
C MET A 161 4.50 -12.07 -7.48
N HIS A 162 4.98 -11.73 -8.67
CA HIS A 162 4.69 -10.46 -9.32
C HIS A 162 3.39 -10.53 -10.10
N HIS A 163 2.53 -9.52 -9.93
CA HIS A 163 1.32 -9.34 -10.74
C HIS A 163 1.41 -8.01 -11.47
N GLN A 164 1.08 -8.01 -12.76
CA GLN A 164 1.13 -6.82 -13.60
C GLN A 164 -0.17 -6.02 -13.37
N GLU A 165 -0.08 -4.91 -12.63
CA GLU A 165 -1.26 -4.10 -12.26
C GLU A 165 -1.59 -3.04 -13.32
N TYR A 166 -0.61 -2.56 -14.09
CA TYR A 166 -0.76 -1.37 -14.96
C TYR A 166 -0.68 -1.63 -16.47
N GLN A 167 -1.06 -2.81 -16.96
CA GLN A 167 -1.07 -3.07 -18.42
C GLN A 167 -2.15 -2.32 -19.20
N THR A 168 -3.19 -1.85 -18.53
CA THR A 168 -4.29 -1.10 -19.13
C THR A 168 -4.44 0.21 -18.38
N VAL A 169 -3.87 1.28 -18.94
CA VAL A 169 -4.16 2.64 -18.47
C VAL A 169 -5.53 3.00 -19.01
N ASP A 170 -6.53 3.05 -18.13
CA ASP A 170 -7.82 3.68 -18.49
C ASP A 170 -7.50 5.15 -18.83
N GLU A 171 -7.75 5.56 -20.08
CA GLU A 171 -7.73 6.97 -20.48
C GLU A 171 -8.71 7.75 -19.59
N VAL A 172 -8.23 8.88 -19.05
CA VAL A 172 -8.97 9.77 -18.14
C VAL A 172 -10.01 10.57 -18.90
#